data_AF-A0A2G9WSW8-F1
#
_entry.id   AF-A0A2G9WSW8-F1
#
_cell.length_a   1.000
_cell.length_b   1.000
_cell.length_c   1.000
_cell.angle_alpha   90.00
_cell.angle_beta   90.00
_cell.angle_gamma   90.00
#
_symmetry.space_group_name_H-M   'P 1'
#
loop_
_entity.id
_entity.type
_entity.pdbx_description
1 polymer ?
#
loop_
_entity_poly.entity_id
_entity_poly.type
_entity_poly.pdbx_seq_one_letter_code
_entity_poly.pdbx_strand_id
1 'polypeptide(L)'
;MTAGLEFSLTPEVLDEGTPEERAAFGMLSIKANGQSLTEGFDYYLDGFRTGPLVSTYYFAEWLAWNWWRLRWEPRPGASDWNMVHQMNTIGEGYVWPNIEIWSDGQRTFLLSRASSKPDARPFRYVGATPVIVPSTLFERAVDEFMPRVTGRLREGKIAETNLDRLWKDILEERKDPDLAIRRRLEALMGRDPDAIDDNAIDDLLAGRERLGKDAVDEVAAAMARLGSKMRKAEDFEAAAASIGFNAAPRSALTLQSREQLPRPTEVPAWKLGVVAAALVREQECLKDGKLSDHKLVDMAGAKASLLSTEPQGMSELSFALDDPNGINSSIVLSQRYKVGRRFALARIVGDQLINCSGALHPVTPVYTYRQKAQRSFAAELLAPFDAVEDFMRGDYSEDRQQDAAEYFDVSTWVINSLLKNHGKIERDESDIDRSIAA
;
A
#
# COMPACT_ATOMS: atom_id res chain seq x y z
N MET A 1 -20.24 0.96 -13.36
CA MET A 1 -19.19 1.12 -14.39
C MET A 1 -18.08 0.14 -14.05
N THR A 2 -17.81 -0.83 -14.93
CA THR A 2 -16.70 -1.78 -14.73
C THR A 2 -15.40 -1.00 -14.67
N ALA A 3 -14.61 -1.20 -13.61
CA ALA A 3 -13.28 -0.62 -13.55
C ALA A 3 -12.45 -1.17 -14.71
N GLY A 4 -11.87 -0.28 -15.50
CA GLY A 4 -11.09 -0.62 -16.69
C GLY A 4 -9.76 0.12 -16.62
N LEU A 5 -8.69 -0.53 -17.05
CA LEU A 5 -7.37 0.07 -17.26
C LEU A 5 -6.86 -0.45 -18.59
N GLU A 6 -6.44 0.46 -19.46
CA GLU A 6 -5.95 0.13 -20.80
C GLU A 6 -4.71 0.97 -21.11
N PHE A 7 -3.68 0.29 -21.62
CA PHE A 7 -2.53 0.89 -22.27
C PHE A 7 -2.63 0.64 -23.77
N SER A 8 -2.50 1.69 -24.57
CA SER A 8 -2.74 1.63 -26.01
C SER A 8 -1.74 2.48 -26.79
N LEU A 9 -1.46 2.04 -28.02
CA LEU A 9 -0.63 2.73 -28.98
C LEU A 9 -1.47 3.01 -30.23
N THR A 10 -1.47 4.27 -30.67
CA THR A 10 -1.85 4.62 -32.05
C THR A 10 -0.57 4.83 -32.85
N PRO A 11 -0.23 3.92 -33.79
CA PRO A 11 1.05 3.97 -34.51
C PRO A 11 1.27 5.27 -35.30
N GLU A 12 2.52 5.74 -35.31
CA GLU A 12 2.97 6.84 -36.16
C GLU A 12 4.32 6.48 -36.79
N VAL A 13 4.79 7.29 -37.74
CA VAL A 13 6.09 7.10 -38.39
C VAL A 13 7.16 7.91 -37.68
N LEU A 14 8.33 7.28 -37.46
CA LEU A 14 9.54 7.93 -37.01
C LEU A 14 10.67 7.60 -37.99
N ASP A 15 11.32 8.63 -38.52
CA ASP A 15 12.33 8.49 -39.58
C ASP A 15 13.71 8.08 -39.03
N GLU A 16 14.05 8.53 -37.83
CA GLU A 16 15.33 8.30 -37.16
C GLU A 16 15.15 7.50 -35.87
N GLY A 17 16.25 7.07 -35.23
CA GLY A 17 16.20 6.27 -34.00
C GLY A 17 16.51 4.79 -34.23
N THR A 18 16.41 3.99 -33.17
CA THR A 18 16.71 2.54 -33.25
C THR A 18 15.60 1.78 -34.00
N PRO A 19 15.87 0.58 -34.57
CA PRO A 19 14.82 -0.22 -35.19
C PRO A 19 13.61 -0.47 -34.27
N GLU A 20 13.87 -0.78 -33.00
CA GLU A 20 12.88 -1.04 -31.95
C GLU A 20 12.01 0.19 -31.71
N GLU A 21 12.66 1.35 -31.56
CA GLU A 21 12.02 2.63 -31.34
C GLU A 21 11.08 3.00 -32.48
N ARG A 22 11.58 2.94 -33.73
CA ARG A 22 10.78 3.28 -34.92
C ARG A 22 9.59 2.34 -35.10
N ALA A 23 9.75 1.04 -34.81
CA ALA A 23 8.66 0.07 -34.97
C ALA A 23 7.52 0.29 -33.97
N ALA A 24 7.84 0.74 -32.76
CA ALA A 24 6.90 0.95 -31.66
C ALA A 24 6.56 2.43 -31.39
N PHE A 25 6.91 3.33 -32.30
CA PHE A 25 6.62 4.75 -32.18
C PHE A 25 5.14 5.05 -32.44
N GLY A 26 4.59 5.99 -31.67
CA GLY A 26 3.25 6.50 -31.87
C GLY A 26 2.69 7.24 -30.67
N MET A 27 1.38 7.47 -30.70
CA MET A 27 0.67 8.11 -29.61
C MET A 27 0.33 7.10 -28.50
N LEU A 28 0.98 7.24 -27.34
CA LEU A 28 0.69 6.45 -26.15
C LEU A 28 -0.56 6.99 -25.45
N SER A 29 -1.58 6.16 -25.26
CA SER A 29 -2.79 6.51 -24.51
C SER A 29 -2.99 5.55 -23.33
N ILE A 30 -3.07 6.11 -22.13
CA ILE A 30 -3.43 5.39 -20.91
C ILE A 30 -4.81 5.86 -20.46
N LYS A 31 -5.75 4.91 -20.37
CA LYS A 31 -7.12 5.19 -19.93
C LYS A 31 -7.48 4.34 -18.74
N ALA A 32 -8.12 4.95 -17.74
CA ALA A 32 -8.59 4.25 -16.57
C ALA A 32 -9.99 4.74 -16.18
N ASN A 33 -10.93 3.82 -15.98
CA ASN A 33 -12.33 4.13 -15.64
C ASN A 33 -13.01 5.16 -16.57
N GLY A 34 -12.68 5.13 -17.86
CA GLY A 34 -13.19 6.07 -18.86
C GLY A 34 -12.49 7.43 -18.91
N GLN A 35 -11.55 7.70 -18.01
CA GLN A 35 -10.73 8.90 -17.97
C GLN A 35 -9.40 8.69 -18.72
N SER A 36 -8.96 9.70 -19.47
CA SER A 36 -7.61 9.72 -20.05
C SER A 36 -6.60 10.21 -19.01
N LEU A 37 -5.54 9.44 -18.78
CA LEU A 37 -4.44 9.82 -17.88
C LEU A 37 -3.31 10.52 -18.60
N THR A 38 -3.28 10.47 -19.93
CA THR A 38 -2.20 10.99 -20.79
C THR A 38 -2.61 12.20 -21.63
N GLU A 39 -3.82 12.71 -21.45
CA GLU A 39 -4.32 13.84 -22.23
C GLU A 39 -3.46 15.10 -22.01
N GLY A 40 -3.22 15.81 -23.11
CA GLY A 40 -2.45 17.05 -23.08
C GLY A 40 -2.59 17.88 -24.33
N PHE A 41 -2.06 19.09 -24.26
CA PHE A 41 -2.03 20.07 -25.33
C PHE A 41 -0.69 19.98 -26.08
N ASP A 42 -0.77 19.76 -27.40
CA ASP A 42 0.35 19.68 -28.32
C ASP A 42 0.55 21.03 -29.00
N TYR A 43 1.66 21.71 -28.70
CA TYR A 43 1.93 23.05 -29.23
C TYR A 43 2.34 23.04 -30.70
N TYR A 44 2.73 21.90 -31.28
CA TYR A 44 3.02 21.82 -32.71
C TYR A 44 1.75 21.76 -33.55
N LEU A 45 0.71 21.09 -33.03
CA LEU A 45 -0.58 20.95 -33.70
C LEU A 45 -1.63 21.97 -33.25
N ASP A 46 -1.29 22.81 -32.26
CA ASP A 46 -2.19 23.79 -31.63
C ASP A 46 -3.52 23.16 -31.17
N GLY A 47 -3.44 22.03 -30.46
CA GLY A 47 -4.63 21.26 -30.08
C GLY A 47 -4.43 20.20 -29.02
N PHE A 48 -5.53 19.68 -28.48
CA PHE A 48 -5.53 18.59 -27.50
C PHE A 48 -5.39 17.23 -28.16
N ARG A 49 -4.63 16.33 -27.50
CA ARG A 49 -4.46 14.93 -27.88
C ARG A 49 -4.67 14.03 -26.68
N THR A 50 -5.05 12.78 -26.96
CA THR A 50 -5.22 11.75 -25.93
C THR A 50 -3.91 11.30 -25.29
N GLY A 51 -2.76 11.66 -25.87
CA GLY A 51 -1.45 11.20 -25.43
C GLY A 51 -0.27 11.86 -26.14
N PRO A 52 0.95 11.70 -25.61
CA PRO A 52 2.18 12.17 -26.25
C PRO A 52 2.62 11.22 -27.38
N LEU A 53 3.42 11.73 -28.30
CA LEU A 53 4.18 10.92 -29.26
C LEU A 53 5.45 10.40 -28.59
N VAL A 54 5.52 9.09 -28.39
CA VAL A 54 6.62 8.41 -27.72
C VAL A 54 6.85 7.02 -28.32
N SER A 55 8.02 6.45 -28.07
CA SER A 55 8.26 5.03 -28.36
C SER A 55 7.68 4.16 -27.25
N THR A 56 6.66 3.37 -27.59
CA THR A 56 6.07 2.42 -26.63
C THR A 56 6.97 1.22 -26.35
N TYR A 57 8.05 1.03 -27.11
CA TYR A 57 9.10 0.08 -26.78
C TYR A 57 9.73 0.42 -25.44
N TYR A 58 10.16 1.68 -25.23
CA TYR A 58 10.76 2.11 -23.96
C TYR A 58 9.77 2.09 -22.79
N PHE A 59 8.50 2.41 -23.04
CA PHE A 59 7.46 2.26 -22.02
C PHE A 59 7.26 0.79 -21.62
N ALA A 60 7.22 -0.12 -22.59
CA ALA A 60 7.12 -1.55 -22.34
C ALA A 60 8.36 -2.09 -21.59
N GLU A 61 9.57 -1.66 -21.96
CA GLU A 61 10.78 -2.01 -21.23
C GLU A 61 10.75 -1.52 -19.78
N TRP A 62 10.36 -0.26 -19.55
CA TRP A 62 10.22 0.27 -18.20
C TRP A 62 9.18 -0.49 -17.38
N LEU A 63 8.02 -0.81 -17.97
CA LEU A 63 7.00 -1.63 -17.30
C LEU A 63 7.51 -3.03 -16.96
N ALA A 64 8.26 -3.66 -17.86
CA ALA A 64 8.81 -4.99 -17.65
C ALA A 64 9.89 -4.95 -16.56
N TRP A 65 10.89 -4.07 -16.71
CA TRP A 65 11.98 -3.91 -15.76
C TRP A 65 11.48 -3.67 -14.33
N ASN A 66 10.46 -2.82 -14.18
CA ASN A 66 9.94 -2.42 -12.87
C ASN A 66 8.72 -3.24 -12.42
N TRP A 67 8.35 -4.32 -13.13
CA TRP A 67 7.06 -5.00 -12.95
C TRP A 67 6.77 -5.40 -11.50
N TRP A 68 7.74 -6.07 -10.85
CA TRP A 68 7.58 -6.55 -9.48
C TRP A 68 7.41 -5.40 -8.47
N ARG A 69 8.22 -4.34 -8.60
CA ARG A 69 8.16 -3.17 -7.72
C ARG A 69 6.89 -2.35 -7.95
N LEU A 70 6.52 -2.05 -9.20
CA LEU A 70 5.23 -1.41 -9.54
C LEU A 70 4.04 -2.17 -8.97
N ARG A 71 4.10 -3.50 -8.96
CA ARG A 71 3.03 -4.37 -8.46
C ARG A 71 2.99 -4.50 -6.94
N TRP A 72 4.13 -4.50 -6.26
CA TRP A 72 4.19 -4.90 -4.84
C TRP A 72 4.79 -3.87 -3.90
N GLU A 73 5.65 -2.96 -4.34
CA GLU A 73 6.32 -1.99 -3.47
C GLU A 73 5.34 -0.91 -3.00
N PRO A 74 5.01 -0.84 -1.69
CA PRO A 74 4.11 0.15 -1.16
C PRO A 74 4.84 1.45 -0.86
N ARG A 75 4.07 2.51 -0.60
CA ARG A 75 4.62 3.75 -0.05
C ARG A 75 4.82 3.67 1.48
N PRO A 76 5.71 4.51 2.04
CA PRO A 76 6.90 5.00 1.35
C PRO A 76 7.85 3.80 1.15
N GLY A 77 8.45 3.70 -0.04
CA GLY A 77 9.39 2.62 -0.34
C GLY A 77 10.84 3.07 -0.20
N ALA A 78 11.73 2.41 -0.94
CA ALA A 78 13.17 2.66 -0.90
C ALA A 78 13.56 4.09 -1.33
N SER A 79 14.84 4.46 -1.14
CA SER A 79 15.32 5.81 -1.48
C SER A 79 15.19 6.16 -2.97
N ASP A 80 15.22 5.15 -3.83
CA ASP A 80 15.08 5.26 -5.28
C ASP A 80 13.62 5.09 -5.75
N TRP A 81 12.64 4.99 -4.84
CA TRP A 81 11.24 4.70 -5.15
C TRP A 81 10.67 5.55 -6.30
N ASN A 82 10.95 6.86 -6.30
CA ASN A 82 10.48 7.75 -7.36
C ASN A 82 11.03 7.38 -8.74
N MET A 83 12.24 6.82 -8.82
CA MET A 83 12.86 6.39 -10.08
C MET A 83 12.14 5.20 -10.70
N VAL A 84 11.54 4.35 -9.87
CA VAL A 84 10.82 3.14 -10.29
C VAL A 84 9.35 3.41 -10.57
N HIS A 85 8.74 4.32 -9.81
CA HIS A 85 7.29 4.51 -9.79
C HIS A 85 6.79 5.71 -10.59
N GLN A 86 7.67 6.52 -11.19
CA GLN A 86 7.28 7.68 -12.01
C GLN A 86 7.67 7.51 -13.47
N MET A 87 6.72 7.70 -14.39
CA MET A 87 6.98 7.54 -15.83
C MET A 87 7.94 8.58 -16.41
N ASN A 88 8.19 9.70 -15.72
CA ASN A 88 9.18 10.70 -16.14
C ASN A 88 10.63 10.16 -16.10
N THR A 89 10.87 8.99 -15.50
CA THR A 89 12.20 8.37 -15.41
C THR A 89 12.53 7.46 -16.59
N ILE A 90 11.56 7.19 -17.48
CA ILE A 90 11.77 6.34 -18.67
C ILE A 90 12.87 6.91 -19.57
N GLY A 91 12.95 8.24 -19.70
CA GLY A 91 14.06 8.91 -20.41
C GLY A 91 13.96 8.84 -21.94
N GLU A 92 15.09 8.60 -22.61
CA GLU A 92 15.22 8.50 -24.08
C GLU A 92 14.80 9.76 -24.85
N GLY A 93 14.92 10.93 -24.24
CA GLY A 93 14.65 12.22 -24.90
C GLY A 93 13.16 12.55 -25.10
N TYR A 94 12.25 11.69 -24.65
CA TYR A 94 10.81 11.91 -24.74
C TYR A 94 10.26 12.75 -23.59
N VAL A 95 9.17 13.46 -23.87
CA VAL A 95 8.35 14.08 -22.84
C VAL A 95 7.34 13.04 -22.36
N TRP A 96 7.67 12.35 -21.27
CA TRP A 96 6.80 11.34 -20.66
C TRP A 96 5.72 11.97 -19.77
N PRO A 97 4.54 11.33 -19.64
CA PRO A 97 3.49 11.82 -18.77
C PRO A 97 3.94 11.77 -17.31
N ASN A 98 3.50 12.75 -16.51
CA ASN A 98 3.72 12.76 -15.07
C ASN A 98 2.72 11.83 -14.36
N ILE A 99 2.82 10.54 -14.68
CA ILE A 99 2.01 9.49 -14.08
C ILE A 99 2.89 8.72 -13.11
N GLU A 100 2.39 8.61 -11.89
CA GLU A 100 2.98 7.79 -10.85
C GLU A 100 2.11 6.53 -10.65
N ILE A 101 2.74 5.35 -10.59
CA ILE A 101 2.08 4.05 -10.50
C ILE A 101 2.64 3.26 -9.32
N TRP A 102 1.80 2.82 -8.40
CA TRP A 102 2.22 1.98 -7.27
C TRP A 102 1.06 1.18 -6.69
N SER A 103 1.35 0.29 -5.75
CA SER A 103 0.37 -0.64 -5.20
C SER A 103 0.43 -0.71 -3.69
N ASP A 104 -0.70 -1.01 -3.04
CA ASP A 104 -0.73 -1.41 -1.63
C ASP A 104 -0.82 -2.93 -1.44
N GLY A 105 -0.55 -3.68 -2.52
CA GLY A 105 -0.63 -5.14 -2.60
C GLY A 105 -1.97 -5.62 -3.17
N GLN A 106 -3.07 -4.92 -2.91
CA GLN A 106 -4.41 -5.28 -3.39
C GLN A 106 -4.92 -4.34 -4.48
N ARG A 107 -4.55 -3.05 -4.39
CA ARG A 107 -5.01 -1.99 -5.30
C ARG A 107 -3.83 -1.22 -5.84
N THR A 108 -3.91 -0.90 -7.13
CA THR A 108 -2.94 -0.08 -7.85
C THR A 108 -3.49 1.33 -8.01
N PHE A 109 -2.62 2.30 -7.72
CA PHE A 109 -2.86 3.73 -7.76
C PHE A 109 -2.18 4.29 -9.00
N LEU A 110 -2.92 5.09 -9.76
CA LEU A 110 -2.41 5.84 -10.89
C LEU A 110 -2.71 7.32 -10.64
N LEU A 111 -1.65 8.09 -10.46
CA LEU A 111 -1.75 9.53 -10.21
C LEU A 111 -1.16 10.29 -11.40
N SER A 112 -2.05 10.84 -12.23
CA SER A 112 -1.67 11.70 -13.35
C SER A 112 -1.70 13.16 -12.93
N ARG A 113 -0.53 13.80 -12.89
CA ARG A 113 -0.38 15.22 -12.53
C ARG A 113 -0.26 16.07 -13.79
N ALA A 114 -0.79 17.29 -13.73
CA ALA A 114 -0.58 18.27 -14.78
C ALA A 114 0.92 18.60 -14.94
N SER A 115 1.31 19.11 -16.11
CA SER A 115 2.65 19.69 -16.26
C SER A 115 2.83 20.84 -15.27
N SER A 116 3.98 20.88 -14.61
CA SER A 116 4.29 21.88 -13.58
C SER A 116 4.30 23.32 -14.11
N LYS A 117 4.64 23.49 -15.39
CA LYS A 117 4.59 24.79 -16.09
C LYS A 117 3.32 24.90 -16.95
N PRO A 118 2.52 25.97 -16.80
CA PRO A 118 1.34 26.22 -17.63
C PRO A 118 1.65 26.38 -19.13
N ASP A 119 2.90 26.67 -19.48
CA ASP A 119 3.40 26.84 -20.84
C ASP A 119 4.40 25.74 -21.24
N ALA A 120 4.37 24.59 -20.58
CA ALA A 120 5.26 23.46 -20.89
C ALA A 120 5.19 23.08 -22.38
N ARG A 121 6.35 23.07 -23.04
CA ARG A 121 6.52 22.72 -24.46
C ARG A 121 7.43 21.50 -24.60
N PRO A 122 7.30 20.72 -25.68
CA PRO A 122 6.29 20.85 -26.75
C PRO A 122 4.90 20.33 -26.37
N PHE A 123 4.79 19.55 -25.29
CA PHE A 123 3.54 18.93 -24.87
C PHE A 123 3.23 19.28 -23.40
N ARG A 124 2.00 19.69 -23.13
CA ARG A 124 1.54 20.05 -21.77
C ARG A 124 0.44 19.11 -21.31
N TYR A 125 0.71 18.32 -20.29
CA TYR A 125 -0.28 17.43 -19.68
C TYR A 125 -1.33 18.20 -18.90
N VAL A 126 -2.59 17.79 -19.07
CA VAL A 126 -3.72 18.31 -18.29
C VAL A 126 -3.74 17.72 -16.87
N GLY A 127 -3.26 16.49 -16.72
CA GLY A 127 -3.45 15.71 -15.49
C GLY A 127 -4.85 15.10 -15.42
N ALA A 128 -5.08 14.29 -14.40
CA ALA A 128 -6.36 13.62 -14.19
C ALA A 128 -6.65 13.47 -12.69
N THR A 129 -7.90 13.19 -12.35
CA THR A 129 -8.25 12.80 -10.98
C THR A 129 -7.56 11.47 -10.64
N PRO A 130 -7.09 11.26 -9.39
CA PRO A 130 -6.43 10.02 -9.02
C PRO A 130 -7.32 8.80 -9.30
N VAL A 131 -6.75 7.76 -9.92
CA VAL A 131 -7.47 6.52 -10.22
C VAL A 131 -6.92 5.37 -9.41
N ILE A 132 -7.83 4.58 -8.83
CA ILE A 132 -7.50 3.42 -8.01
C ILE A 132 -8.24 2.20 -8.55
N VAL A 133 -7.50 1.20 -9.00
CA VAL A 133 -8.04 -0.05 -9.56
C VAL A 133 -7.57 -1.26 -8.75
N PRO A 134 -8.29 -2.39 -8.76
CA PRO A 134 -7.72 -3.65 -8.30
C PRO A 134 -6.41 -3.95 -9.02
N SER A 135 -5.37 -4.40 -8.31
CA SER A 135 -4.06 -4.63 -8.94
C SER A 135 -4.08 -5.73 -10.01
N THR A 136 -5.06 -6.63 -9.97
CA THR A 136 -5.30 -7.62 -11.04
C THR A 136 -5.68 -6.97 -12.37
N LEU A 137 -6.31 -5.78 -12.36
CA LEU A 137 -6.57 -5.03 -13.59
C LEU A 137 -5.30 -4.40 -14.15
N PHE A 138 -4.38 -3.97 -13.29
CA PHE A 138 -3.05 -3.50 -13.70
C PHE A 138 -2.24 -4.63 -14.32
N GLU A 139 -2.16 -5.79 -13.67
CA GLU A 139 -1.49 -6.97 -14.22
C GLU A 139 -2.04 -7.31 -15.61
N ARG A 140 -3.37 -7.37 -15.75
CA ARG A 140 -4.02 -7.66 -17.03
C ARG A 140 -3.73 -6.60 -18.09
N ALA A 141 -3.75 -5.31 -17.73
CA ALA A 141 -3.46 -4.23 -18.68
C ALA A 141 -2.02 -4.32 -19.21
N VAL A 142 -1.06 -4.68 -18.36
CA VAL A 142 0.32 -4.95 -18.76
C VAL A 142 0.39 -6.21 -19.65
N ASP A 143 -0.23 -7.30 -19.22
CA ASP A 143 -0.25 -8.58 -19.95
C ASP A 143 -0.88 -8.46 -21.35
N GLU A 144 -1.85 -7.56 -21.53
CA GLU A 144 -2.44 -7.26 -22.84
C GLU A 144 -1.59 -6.30 -23.68
N PHE A 145 -0.82 -5.42 -23.04
CA PHE A 145 0.01 -4.42 -23.72
C PHE A 145 1.30 -5.00 -24.31
N MET A 146 1.98 -5.88 -23.56
CA MET A 146 3.27 -6.45 -23.96
C MET A 146 3.21 -7.21 -25.30
N PRO A 147 2.20 -8.08 -25.56
CA PRO A 147 2.05 -8.75 -26.86
C PRO A 147 1.75 -7.79 -28.01
N ARG A 148 1.09 -6.64 -27.75
CA ARG A 148 0.83 -5.62 -28.77
C ARG A 148 2.14 -4.96 -29.22
N VAL A 149 3.00 -4.58 -28.28
CA VAL A 149 4.30 -3.96 -28.59
C VAL A 149 5.22 -4.97 -29.29
N THR A 150 5.41 -6.15 -28.71
CA THR A 150 6.25 -7.20 -29.31
C THR A 150 5.73 -7.67 -30.68
N GLY A 151 4.41 -7.74 -30.87
CA GLY A 151 3.81 -8.03 -32.18
C GLY A 151 4.23 -7.03 -33.26
N ARG A 152 4.27 -5.74 -32.94
CA ARG A 152 4.74 -4.69 -33.86
C ARG A 152 6.24 -4.81 -34.19
N LEU A 153 7.07 -5.16 -33.19
CA LEU A 153 8.48 -5.45 -33.44
C LEU A 153 8.62 -6.59 -34.46
N ARG A 154 7.81 -7.64 -34.34
CA ARG A 154 7.81 -8.79 -35.27
C ARG A 154 7.35 -8.44 -36.68
N GLU A 155 6.38 -7.53 -36.85
CA GLU A 155 6.02 -6.98 -38.17
C GLU A 155 7.21 -6.29 -38.84
N GLY A 156 8.03 -5.58 -38.05
CA GLY A 156 9.30 -4.99 -38.46
C GLY A 156 10.47 -5.97 -38.60
N LYS A 157 10.25 -7.28 -38.39
CA LYS A 157 11.28 -8.35 -38.32
C LYS A 157 12.37 -8.09 -37.26
N ILE A 158 12.01 -7.38 -36.19
CA ILE A 158 12.86 -7.10 -35.04
C ILE A 158 12.53 -8.14 -33.97
N ALA A 159 13.54 -8.87 -33.53
CA ALA A 159 13.41 -9.98 -32.59
C ALA A 159 14.57 -10.05 -31.60
N GLU A 160 14.36 -10.84 -30.54
CA GLU A 160 15.36 -11.07 -29.48
C GLU A 160 15.83 -9.77 -28.80
N THR A 161 14.91 -8.81 -28.73
CA THR A 161 15.11 -7.51 -28.09
C THR A 161 15.29 -7.65 -26.58
N ASN A 162 15.75 -6.59 -25.93
CA ASN A 162 15.83 -6.58 -24.48
C ASN A 162 14.43 -6.74 -23.84
N LEU A 163 13.40 -6.10 -24.40
CA LEU A 163 12.00 -6.33 -24.00
C LEU A 163 11.59 -7.80 -24.08
N ASP A 164 11.99 -8.52 -25.13
CA ASP A 164 11.66 -9.95 -25.29
C ASP A 164 12.25 -10.80 -24.15
N ARG A 165 13.48 -10.48 -23.72
CA ARG A 165 14.16 -11.18 -22.62
C ARG A 165 13.49 -10.87 -21.29
N LEU A 166 13.33 -9.59 -20.97
CA LEU A 166 12.67 -9.14 -19.73
C LEU A 166 11.27 -9.71 -19.58
N TRP A 167 10.47 -9.66 -20.64
CA TRP A 167 9.10 -10.16 -20.58
C TRP A 167 9.03 -11.67 -20.43
N LYS A 168 9.97 -12.40 -21.07
CA LYS A 168 10.09 -13.84 -20.88
C LYS A 168 10.44 -14.17 -19.43
N ASP A 169 11.43 -13.50 -18.86
CA ASP A 169 11.88 -13.72 -17.48
C ASP A 169 10.73 -13.49 -16.50
N ILE A 170 9.99 -12.37 -16.62
CA ILE A 170 8.81 -12.08 -15.78
C ILE A 170 7.74 -13.17 -15.90
N LEU A 171 7.48 -13.69 -17.11
CA LEU A 171 6.51 -14.76 -17.30
C LEU A 171 6.97 -16.09 -16.70
N GLU A 172 8.26 -16.38 -16.70
CA GLU A 172 8.83 -17.57 -16.06
C GLU A 172 8.78 -17.43 -14.53
N GLU A 173 9.20 -16.29 -14.00
CA GLU A 173 9.18 -15.95 -12.58
C GLU A 173 7.77 -15.99 -11.99
N ARG A 174 6.76 -15.45 -12.70
CA ARG A 174 5.36 -15.47 -12.26
C ARG A 174 4.74 -16.86 -12.28
N LYS A 175 5.26 -17.79 -13.08
CA LYS A 175 4.77 -19.17 -13.17
C LYS A 175 5.33 -20.05 -12.07
N ASP A 176 6.56 -19.79 -11.61
CA ASP A 176 7.20 -20.50 -10.50
C ASP A 176 6.74 -19.89 -9.16
N PRO A 177 5.98 -20.63 -8.32
CA PRO A 177 5.48 -20.10 -7.05
C PRO A 177 6.58 -19.67 -6.08
N ASP A 178 7.71 -20.38 -6.03
CA ASP A 178 8.79 -20.10 -5.07
C ASP A 178 9.57 -18.87 -5.51
N LEU A 179 9.86 -18.77 -6.81
CA LEU A 179 10.50 -17.58 -7.39
C LEU A 179 9.59 -16.35 -7.29
N ALA A 180 8.29 -16.49 -7.56
CA ALA A 180 7.32 -15.40 -7.40
C ALA A 180 7.23 -14.88 -5.96
N ILE A 181 7.35 -15.75 -4.96
CA ILE A 181 7.39 -15.34 -3.55
C ILE A 181 8.68 -14.57 -3.27
N ARG A 182 9.83 -15.06 -3.74
CA ARG A 182 11.12 -14.35 -3.61
C ARG A 182 11.06 -12.96 -4.23
N ARG A 183 10.63 -12.86 -5.49
CA ARG A 183 10.52 -11.58 -6.22
C ARG A 183 9.57 -10.59 -5.56
N ARG A 184 8.48 -11.09 -4.97
CA ARG A 184 7.57 -10.27 -4.17
C ARG A 184 8.27 -9.71 -2.93
N LEU A 185 9.02 -10.52 -2.19
CA LEU A 185 9.74 -10.04 -1.00
C LEU A 185 10.82 -9.02 -1.37
N GLU A 186 11.55 -9.25 -2.47
CA GLU A 186 12.52 -8.28 -3.02
C GLU A 186 11.82 -6.94 -3.31
N ALA A 187 10.69 -6.98 -4.04
CA ALA A 187 9.93 -5.78 -4.36
C ALA A 187 9.34 -5.07 -3.14
N LEU A 188 8.82 -5.81 -2.14
CA LEU A 188 8.33 -5.22 -0.89
C LEU A 188 9.46 -4.49 -0.14
N MET A 189 10.68 -5.00 -0.22
CA MET A 189 11.87 -4.38 0.34
C MET A 189 12.42 -3.22 -0.53
N GLY A 190 11.80 -2.92 -1.67
CA GLY A 190 12.27 -1.92 -2.63
C GLY A 190 13.57 -2.31 -3.33
N ARG A 191 13.80 -3.62 -3.50
CA ARG A 191 14.95 -4.18 -4.22
C ARG A 191 14.54 -4.64 -5.61
N ASP A 192 15.48 -4.51 -6.53
CA ASP A 192 15.35 -5.09 -7.87
C ASP A 192 15.52 -6.62 -7.82
N PRO A 193 14.96 -7.36 -8.80
CA PRO A 193 15.17 -8.80 -8.93
C PRO A 193 16.66 -9.18 -8.85
N ASP A 194 16.98 -10.19 -8.04
CA ASP A 194 18.33 -10.75 -7.84
C ASP A 194 19.34 -9.78 -7.23
N ALA A 195 18.90 -8.67 -6.64
CA ALA A 195 19.76 -7.83 -5.82
C ALA A 195 20.16 -8.56 -4.53
N ILE A 196 21.33 -9.19 -4.53
CA ILE A 196 21.89 -9.90 -3.38
C ILE A 196 22.72 -8.93 -2.53
N ASP A 197 22.04 -8.16 -1.69
CA ASP A 197 22.70 -7.24 -0.75
C ASP A 197 23.03 -7.93 0.59
N ASP A 198 22.16 -8.85 1.03
CA ASP A 198 22.26 -9.58 2.29
C ASP A 198 21.35 -10.82 2.32
N ASN A 199 21.38 -11.55 3.44
CA ASN A 199 20.55 -12.75 3.65
C ASN A 199 19.10 -12.44 4.06
N ALA A 200 18.61 -11.20 3.91
CA ALA A 200 17.28 -10.82 4.41
C ALA A 200 16.15 -11.64 3.76
N ILE A 201 16.23 -11.88 2.45
CA ILE A 201 15.21 -12.64 1.74
C ILE A 201 15.15 -14.09 2.25
N ASP A 202 16.29 -14.71 2.45
CA ASP A 202 16.37 -16.09 2.96
C ASP A 202 15.84 -16.19 4.39
N ASP A 203 16.20 -15.22 5.24
CA ASP A 203 15.72 -15.10 6.61
C ASP A 203 14.17 -14.96 6.65
N LEU A 204 13.61 -14.11 5.78
CA LEU A 204 12.16 -13.91 5.65
C LEU A 204 11.44 -15.15 5.11
N LEU A 205 12.01 -15.81 4.09
CA LEU A 205 11.46 -17.04 3.50
C LEU A 205 11.38 -18.16 4.54
N ALA A 206 12.44 -18.35 5.33
CA ALA A 206 12.47 -19.33 6.43
C ALA A 206 11.41 -19.05 7.50
N GLY A 207 11.12 -17.77 7.76
CA GLY A 207 10.11 -17.35 8.75
C GLY A 207 8.65 -17.52 8.31
N ARG A 208 8.35 -17.77 7.03
CA ARG A 208 6.97 -17.75 6.50
C ARG A 208 6.05 -18.79 7.13
N GLU A 209 6.56 -19.98 7.45
CA GLU A 209 5.77 -21.03 8.10
C GLU A 209 5.46 -20.67 9.56
N ARG A 210 6.47 -20.19 10.29
CA ARG A 210 6.36 -19.87 11.72
C ARG A 210 5.59 -18.59 12.01
N LEU A 211 5.83 -17.53 11.25
CA LEU A 211 5.25 -16.20 11.47
C LEU A 211 3.95 -16.00 10.67
N GLY A 212 3.81 -16.69 9.55
CA GLY A 212 2.70 -16.53 8.61
C GLY A 212 3.08 -15.70 7.39
N LYS A 213 2.62 -16.15 6.22
CA LYS A 213 2.95 -15.60 4.90
C LYS A 213 2.70 -14.09 4.80
N ASP A 214 1.48 -13.67 5.12
CA ASP A 214 1.09 -12.26 5.01
C ASP A 214 1.80 -11.39 6.05
N ALA A 215 2.18 -11.95 7.20
CA ALA A 215 2.90 -11.22 8.24
C ALA A 215 4.34 -10.95 7.81
N VAL A 216 4.98 -11.93 7.17
CA VAL A 216 6.31 -11.76 6.57
C VAL A 216 6.29 -10.71 5.47
N ASP A 217 5.25 -10.66 4.63
CA ASP A 217 5.12 -9.61 3.60
C ASP A 217 5.08 -8.20 4.26
N GLU A 218 4.41 -8.04 5.40
CA GLU A 218 4.40 -6.77 6.16
C GLU A 218 5.74 -6.41 6.79
N VAL A 219 6.48 -7.41 7.28
CA VAL A 219 7.83 -7.22 7.82
C VAL A 219 8.78 -6.80 6.69
N ALA A 220 8.73 -7.47 5.53
CA ALA A 220 9.53 -7.14 4.35
C ALA A 220 9.30 -5.70 3.89
N ALA A 221 8.04 -5.28 3.78
CA ALA A 221 7.69 -3.91 3.45
C ALA A 221 8.23 -2.90 4.47
N ALA A 222 8.14 -3.23 5.77
CA ALA A 222 8.62 -2.36 6.82
C ALA A 222 10.14 -2.19 6.84
N MET A 223 10.90 -3.19 6.40
CA MET A 223 12.36 -3.12 6.33
C MET A 223 12.86 -2.00 5.41
N ALA A 224 12.24 -1.81 4.24
CA ALA A 224 12.58 -0.73 3.30
C ALA A 224 12.51 0.65 3.96
N ARG A 225 11.54 0.84 4.85
CA ARG A 225 11.29 2.12 5.52
C ARG A 225 12.09 2.31 6.81
N LEU A 226 12.18 1.27 7.63
CA LEU A 226 12.71 1.35 8.98
C LEU A 226 14.19 0.97 9.08
N GLY A 227 14.74 0.29 8.07
CA GLY A 227 16.02 -0.41 8.22
C GLY A 227 15.98 -1.45 9.35
N SER A 228 14.78 -1.99 9.63
CA SER A 228 14.55 -2.91 10.74
C SER A 228 15.39 -4.17 10.58
N LYS A 229 15.93 -4.65 11.69
CA LYS A 229 16.71 -5.88 11.74
C LYS A 229 15.87 -7.10 12.12
N MET A 230 14.66 -6.88 12.64
CA MET A 230 13.72 -7.95 12.96
C MET A 230 13.18 -8.58 11.69
N ARG A 231 13.76 -9.71 11.29
CA ARG A 231 13.42 -10.41 10.03
C ARG A 231 13.30 -11.91 10.18
N LYS A 232 13.81 -12.46 11.28
CA LYS A 232 13.72 -13.88 11.65
C LYS A 232 12.66 -14.11 12.71
N ALA A 233 12.13 -15.33 12.78
CA ALA A 233 11.20 -15.70 13.84
C ALA A 233 11.83 -15.53 15.24
N GLU A 234 13.10 -15.88 15.37
CA GLU A 234 13.85 -15.78 16.62
C GLU A 234 13.98 -14.33 17.12
N ASP A 235 14.00 -13.34 16.20
CA ASP A 235 14.05 -11.93 16.59
C ASP A 235 12.76 -11.52 17.33
N PHE A 236 11.60 -11.94 16.78
CA PHE A 236 10.30 -11.68 17.40
C PHE A 236 10.12 -12.46 18.70
N GLU A 237 10.57 -13.71 18.74
CA GLU A 237 10.51 -14.55 19.94
C GLU A 237 11.40 -14.00 21.06
N ALA A 238 12.61 -13.53 20.74
CA ALA A 238 13.50 -12.90 21.71
C ALA A 238 12.89 -11.60 22.26
N ALA A 239 12.31 -10.76 21.41
CA ALA A 239 11.63 -9.54 21.84
C ALA A 239 10.38 -9.85 22.70
N ALA A 240 9.57 -10.84 22.30
CA ALA A 240 8.43 -11.31 23.07
C ALA A 240 8.83 -11.83 24.45
N ALA A 241 9.90 -12.64 24.53
CA ALA A 241 10.40 -13.17 25.80
C ALA A 241 10.97 -12.07 26.72
N SER A 242 11.60 -11.04 26.14
CA SER A 242 12.27 -9.99 26.92
C SER A 242 11.33 -8.91 27.45
N ILE A 243 10.35 -8.46 26.64
CA ILE A 243 9.51 -7.29 26.96
C ILE A 243 8.03 -7.51 26.66
N GLY A 244 7.64 -8.72 26.23
CA GLY A 244 6.26 -9.03 25.88
C GLY A 244 5.35 -9.19 27.09
N PHE A 245 4.07 -8.86 26.89
CA PHE A 245 3.01 -9.12 27.84
C PHE A 245 2.22 -10.36 27.42
N ASN A 246 1.98 -11.25 28.37
CA ASN A 246 1.21 -12.46 28.12
C ASN A 246 -0.26 -12.13 27.78
N ALA A 247 -0.74 -12.79 26.74
CA ALA A 247 -2.12 -12.79 26.28
C ALA A 247 -2.57 -14.23 25.96
N ALA A 248 -3.87 -14.46 25.92
CA ALA A 248 -4.47 -15.75 25.59
C ALA A 248 -5.39 -15.60 24.37
N PRO A 249 -5.00 -16.08 23.17
CA PRO A 249 -5.82 -15.99 21.95
C PRO A 249 -7.26 -16.49 22.14
N ARG A 250 -7.46 -17.54 22.95
CA ARG A 250 -8.80 -18.08 23.24
C ARG A 250 -9.69 -17.14 24.05
N SER A 251 -9.10 -16.20 24.78
CA SER A 251 -9.83 -15.17 25.54
C SER A 251 -9.92 -13.86 24.77
N ALA A 252 -9.23 -13.73 23.62
CA ALA A 252 -9.32 -12.57 22.76
C ALA A 252 -10.68 -12.52 22.06
N LEU A 253 -11.06 -11.31 21.65
CA LEU A 253 -12.28 -11.06 20.91
C LEU A 253 -12.26 -11.86 19.60
N THR A 254 -13.39 -12.49 19.29
CA THR A 254 -13.65 -13.08 17.98
C THR A 254 -14.82 -12.35 17.35
N LEU A 255 -14.75 -12.08 16.05
CA LEU A 255 -15.82 -11.41 15.32
C LEU A 255 -16.86 -12.45 14.90
N GLN A 256 -18.06 -12.40 15.48
CA GLN A 256 -19.13 -13.37 15.21
C GLN A 256 -19.68 -13.21 13.79
N SER A 257 -19.82 -11.97 13.32
CA SER A 257 -20.38 -11.63 12.01
C SER A 257 -19.30 -11.38 10.96
N ARG A 258 -18.26 -12.21 10.95
CA ARG A 258 -17.10 -12.02 10.06
C ARG A 258 -17.47 -12.05 8.58
N GLU A 259 -18.48 -12.82 8.22
CA GLU A 259 -19.04 -12.91 6.86
C GLU A 259 -19.58 -11.58 6.33
N GLN A 260 -19.84 -10.60 7.20
CA GLN A 260 -20.24 -9.24 6.82
C GLN A 260 -19.07 -8.35 6.44
N LEU A 261 -17.82 -8.78 6.71
CA LEU A 261 -16.65 -8.03 6.28
C LEU A 261 -16.57 -7.99 4.75
N PRO A 262 -16.39 -6.80 4.14
CA PRO A 262 -16.18 -6.68 2.71
C PRO A 262 -14.93 -7.45 2.26
N ARG A 263 -14.93 -7.91 1.01
CA ARG A 263 -13.72 -8.51 0.45
C ARG A 263 -12.67 -7.44 0.17
N PRO A 264 -11.38 -7.69 0.48
CA PRO A 264 -10.31 -6.72 0.28
C PRO A 264 -10.22 -6.12 -1.14
N THR A 265 -10.53 -6.91 -2.16
CA THR A 265 -10.49 -6.49 -3.57
C THR A 265 -11.65 -5.58 -3.99
N GLU A 266 -12.72 -5.53 -3.19
CA GLU A 266 -13.96 -4.81 -3.51
C GLU A 266 -14.02 -3.42 -2.89
N VAL A 267 -13.29 -3.19 -1.79
CA VAL A 267 -13.32 -1.94 -1.04
C VAL A 267 -11.91 -1.41 -0.73
N PRO A 268 -11.73 -0.09 -0.57
CA PRO A 268 -10.51 0.44 0.02
C PRO A 268 -10.28 -0.10 1.44
N ALA A 269 -9.00 -0.21 1.82
CA ALA A 269 -8.59 -0.71 3.12
C ALA A 269 -9.22 0.05 4.30
N TRP A 270 -9.33 1.38 4.21
CA TRP A 270 -9.99 2.17 5.25
C TRP A 270 -11.44 1.73 5.49
N LYS A 271 -12.19 1.45 4.41
CA LYS A 271 -13.59 1.02 4.52
C LYS A 271 -13.71 -0.35 5.18
N LEU A 272 -12.77 -1.26 4.91
CA LEU A 272 -12.70 -2.55 5.61
C LEU A 272 -12.48 -2.34 7.11
N GLY A 273 -11.55 -1.45 7.48
CA GLY A 273 -11.28 -1.12 8.89
C GLY A 273 -12.50 -0.48 9.59
N VAL A 274 -13.17 0.48 8.93
CA VAL A 274 -14.41 1.11 9.44
C VAL A 274 -15.49 0.07 9.70
N VAL A 275 -15.78 -0.80 8.72
CA VAL A 275 -16.82 -1.83 8.87
C VAL A 275 -16.46 -2.80 9.99
N ALA A 276 -15.21 -3.25 10.06
CA ALA A 276 -14.75 -4.13 11.13
C ALA A 276 -14.90 -3.47 12.52
N ALA A 277 -14.56 -2.19 12.65
CA ALA A 277 -14.71 -1.46 13.91
C ALA A 277 -16.19 -1.31 14.30
N ALA A 278 -17.06 -1.00 13.36
CA ALA A 278 -18.50 -0.90 13.59
C ALA A 278 -19.09 -2.22 14.10
N LEU A 279 -18.75 -3.34 13.45
CA LEU A 279 -19.20 -4.67 13.87
C LEU A 279 -18.72 -5.04 15.27
N VAL A 280 -17.46 -4.70 15.61
CA VAL A 280 -16.93 -4.91 16.96
C VAL A 280 -17.68 -4.08 17.99
N ARG A 281 -17.97 -2.81 17.68
CA ARG A 281 -18.69 -1.91 18.60
C ARG A 281 -20.12 -2.38 18.83
N GLU A 282 -20.80 -2.84 17.79
CA GLU A 282 -22.13 -3.45 17.89
C GLU A 282 -22.10 -4.72 18.74
N GLN A 283 -21.21 -5.68 18.42
CA GLN A 283 -21.10 -6.95 19.14
C GLN A 283 -20.82 -6.74 20.63
N GLU A 284 -19.91 -5.83 20.96
CA GLU A 284 -19.49 -5.55 22.33
C GLU A 284 -20.39 -4.51 23.04
N CYS A 285 -21.50 -4.10 22.41
CA CYS A 285 -22.47 -3.13 22.92
C CYS A 285 -21.81 -1.83 23.40
N LEU A 286 -20.83 -1.34 22.64
CA LEU A 286 -20.07 -0.15 22.97
C LEU A 286 -20.83 1.09 22.52
N LYS A 287 -21.38 1.84 23.50
CA LYS A 287 -21.95 3.18 23.28
C LYS A 287 -20.94 4.07 22.55
N ASP A 288 -21.42 5.08 21.83
CA ASP A 288 -20.67 6.07 21.03
C ASP A 288 -19.66 6.95 21.80
N GLY A 289 -19.20 6.53 22.98
CA GLY A 289 -18.16 7.20 23.75
C GLY A 289 -16.80 6.51 23.67
N LYS A 290 -15.88 7.09 24.45
CA LYS A 290 -14.52 6.59 24.69
C LYS A 290 -14.50 5.11 25.07
N LEU A 291 -13.63 4.34 24.42
CA LEU A 291 -13.32 2.97 24.80
C LEU A 291 -12.37 2.93 26.02
N SER A 292 -12.71 2.19 27.07
CA SER A 292 -11.87 2.05 28.26
C SER A 292 -10.63 1.19 28.00
N ASP A 293 -9.54 1.42 28.75
CA ASP A 293 -8.33 0.58 28.70
C ASP A 293 -8.65 -0.89 29.02
N HIS A 294 -9.47 -1.11 30.05
CA HIS A 294 -9.86 -2.44 30.48
C HIS A 294 -10.53 -3.21 29.33
N LYS A 295 -11.52 -2.59 28.67
CA LYS A 295 -12.23 -3.25 27.57
C LYS A 295 -11.32 -3.53 26.38
N LEU A 296 -10.43 -2.60 26.03
CA LEU A 296 -9.47 -2.81 24.94
C LEU A 296 -8.47 -3.94 25.24
N VAL A 297 -8.00 -4.03 26.48
CA VAL A 297 -7.10 -5.09 26.93
C VAL A 297 -7.80 -6.45 26.98
N ASP A 298 -9.07 -6.48 27.44
CA ASP A 298 -9.90 -7.68 27.41
C ASP A 298 -10.08 -8.19 25.97
N MET A 299 -10.34 -7.29 25.01
CA MET A 299 -10.46 -7.66 23.59
C MET A 299 -9.19 -8.31 23.04
N ALA A 300 -8.02 -7.93 23.54
CA ALA A 300 -6.74 -8.54 23.17
C ALA A 300 -6.46 -9.86 23.93
N GLY A 301 -7.33 -10.29 24.85
CA GLY A 301 -7.12 -11.44 25.70
C GLY A 301 -5.93 -11.28 26.66
N ALA A 302 -5.56 -10.04 26.99
CA ALA A 302 -4.40 -9.71 27.82
C ALA A 302 -4.80 -9.25 29.23
N LYS A 303 -3.81 -9.06 30.12
CA LYS A 303 -4.05 -8.52 31.47
C LYS A 303 -3.94 -7.00 31.48
N ALA A 304 -4.70 -6.34 32.37
CA ALA A 304 -4.75 -4.88 32.54
C ALA A 304 -3.37 -4.19 32.67
N SER A 305 -2.36 -4.92 33.18
CA SER A 305 -0.96 -4.46 33.26
C SER A 305 -0.36 -4.02 31.93
N LEU A 306 -0.87 -4.51 30.80
CA LEU A 306 -0.33 -4.23 29.46
C LEU A 306 -0.35 -2.74 29.09
N LEU A 307 -1.35 -1.98 29.54
CA LEU A 307 -1.42 -0.53 29.29
C LEU A 307 -1.01 0.32 30.50
N SER A 308 -1.10 -0.23 31.71
CA SER A 308 -0.78 0.50 32.95
C SER A 308 0.70 0.47 33.34
N THR A 309 1.46 -0.53 32.89
CA THR A 309 2.89 -0.67 33.20
C THR A 309 3.74 0.14 32.22
N GLU A 310 4.83 0.73 32.70
CA GLU A 310 5.81 1.38 31.83
C GLU A 310 6.57 0.34 30.98
N PRO A 311 6.91 0.65 29.71
CA PRO A 311 7.68 -0.27 28.89
C PRO A 311 9.04 -0.61 29.52
N GLN A 312 9.37 -1.90 29.61
CA GLN A 312 10.66 -2.36 30.15
C GLN A 312 11.82 -2.29 29.14
N GLY A 313 11.53 -1.84 27.92
CA GLY A 313 12.48 -1.67 26.83
C GLY A 313 11.77 -1.14 25.59
N MET A 314 12.52 -1.01 24.49
CA MET A 314 11.97 -0.63 23.19
C MET A 314 12.21 -1.76 22.18
N SER A 315 11.16 -2.10 21.42
CA SER A 315 11.27 -2.91 20.21
C SER A 315 11.15 -1.99 18.99
N GLU A 316 11.69 -2.43 17.86
CA GLU A 316 11.56 -1.74 16.57
C GLU A 316 10.09 -1.72 16.09
N LEU A 317 9.31 -2.75 16.43
CA LEU A 317 7.93 -2.93 16.00
C LEU A 317 7.00 -3.29 17.16
N SER A 318 5.72 -2.92 17.02
CA SER A 318 4.67 -3.49 17.87
C SER A 318 4.09 -4.72 17.18
N PHE A 319 3.77 -5.76 17.93
CA PHE A 319 3.21 -6.98 17.37
C PHE A 319 2.54 -7.85 18.44
N ALA A 320 1.66 -8.75 18.01
CA ALA A 320 1.35 -9.97 18.77
C ALA A 320 2.01 -11.17 18.09
N LEU A 321 2.50 -12.11 18.90
CA LEU A 321 3.09 -13.35 18.45
C LEU A 321 2.48 -14.52 19.22
N ASP A 322 1.77 -15.38 18.50
CA ASP A 322 1.22 -16.61 19.04
C ASP A 322 2.32 -17.68 19.18
N ASP A 323 2.22 -18.47 20.24
CA ASP A 323 3.05 -19.65 20.42
C ASP A 323 2.71 -20.73 19.35
N PRO A 324 3.61 -21.69 19.10
CA PRO A 324 3.36 -22.74 18.10
C PRO A 324 2.09 -23.56 18.32
N ASN A 325 1.56 -23.58 19.56
CA ASN A 325 0.34 -24.32 19.90
C ASN A 325 -0.94 -23.48 19.76
N GLY A 326 -0.82 -22.17 19.50
CA GLY A 326 -1.93 -21.21 19.48
C GLY A 326 -2.64 -21.07 20.83
N ILE A 327 -1.97 -21.43 21.94
CA ILE A 327 -2.58 -21.40 23.29
C ILE A 327 -2.25 -20.09 23.98
N ASN A 328 -1.01 -19.64 23.85
CA ASN A 328 -0.54 -18.38 24.43
C ASN A 328 -0.10 -17.43 23.32
N SER A 329 -0.13 -16.14 23.64
CA SER A 329 0.37 -15.08 22.78
C SER A 329 1.16 -14.08 23.60
N SER A 330 2.12 -13.43 22.97
CA SER A 330 2.89 -12.34 23.55
C SER A 330 2.66 -11.07 22.77
N ILE A 331 2.26 -10.00 23.46
CA ILE A 331 2.04 -8.69 22.88
C ILE A 331 3.20 -7.77 23.24
N VAL A 332 3.85 -7.19 22.23
CA VAL A 332 4.92 -6.21 22.36
C VAL A 332 4.42 -4.87 21.79
N LEU A 333 4.55 -3.80 22.56
CA LEU A 333 4.20 -2.43 22.15
C LEU A 333 5.45 -1.54 22.17
N SER A 334 5.81 -0.99 21.02
CA SER A 334 7.04 -0.20 20.84
C SER A 334 6.89 1.27 21.28
N GLN A 335 5.67 1.73 21.53
CA GLN A 335 5.37 3.13 21.82
C GLN A 335 5.64 3.48 23.29
N ARG A 336 6.33 4.60 23.49
CA ARG A 336 6.64 5.14 24.81
C ARG A 336 5.41 5.65 25.57
N TYR A 337 4.51 6.34 24.87
CA TYR A 337 3.35 7.00 25.48
C TYR A 337 2.10 6.11 25.47
N LYS A 338 1.29 6.21 26.53
CA LYS A 338 0.08 5.40 26.72
C LYS A 338 -0.90 5.50 25.53
N VAL A 339 -1.15 6.71 25.04
CA VAL A 339 -2.02 6.96 23.87
C VAL A 339 -1.53 6.18 22.65
N GLY A 340 -0.21 6.18 22.39
CA GLY A 340 0.39 5.40 21.31
C GLY A 340 0.28 3.89 21.52
N ARG A 341 0.45 3.41 22.76
CA ARG A 341 0.25 1.99 23.11
C ARG A 341 -1.18 1.53 22.92
N ARG A 342 -2.17 2.35 23.32
CA ARG A 342 -3.61 2.10 23.09
C ARG A 342 -3.89 1.95 21.60
N PHE A 343 -3.39 2.87 20.77
CA PHE A 343 -3.58 2.81 19.33
C PHE A 343 -2.91 1.58 18.69
N ALA A 344 -1.69 1.24 19.11
CA ALA A 344 -0.99 0.04 18.63
C ALA A 344 -1.71 -1.26 19.02
N LEU A 345 -2.21 -1.35 20.25
CA LEU A 345 -2.99 -2.50 20.71
C LEU A 345 -4.30 -2.64 19.91
N ALA A 346 -5.01 -1.54 19.65
CA ALA A 346 -6.21 -1.55 18.81
C ALA A 346 -5.90 -2.00 17.38
N ARG A 347 -4.73 -1.64 16.83
CA ARG A 347 -4.28 -2.15 15.52
C ARG A 347 -4.01 -3.64 15.53
N ILE A 348 -3.38 -4.18 16.58
CA ILE A 348 -3.16 -5.62 16.75
C ILE A 348 -4.49 -6.38 16.80
N VAL A 349 -5.44 -5.90 17.62
CA VAL A 349 -6.79 -6.50 17.70
C VAL A 349 -7.47 -6.47 16.33
N GLY A 350 -7.45 -5.32 15.64
CA GLY A 350 -8.00 -5.22 14.30
C GLY A 350 -7.38 -6.18 13.31
N ASP A 351 -6.06 -6.36 13.38
CA ASP A 351 -5.35 -7.29 12.53
C ASP A 351 -5.74 -8.74 12.79
N GLN A 352 -5.86 -9.16 14.04
CA GLN A 352 -6.28 -10.52 14.40
C GLN A 352 -7.70 -10.83 13.90
N LEU A 353 -8.59 -9.83 13.92
CA LEU A 353 -9.97 -9.97 13.46
C LEU A 353 -10.08 -10.00 11.92
N ILE A 354 -9.34 -9.13 11.24
CA ILE A 354 -9.39 -8.98 9.78
C ILE A 354 -8.54 -10.06 9.09
N ASN A 355 -7.30 -10.27 9.57
CA ASN A 355 -6.30 -11.18 9.02
C ASN A 355 -5.93 -12.25 10.07
N CYS A 356 -6.74 -13.30 10.19
CA CYS A 356 -6.61 -14.29 11.27
C CYS A 356 -5.61 -15.42 10.98
N SER A 357 -4.82 -15.31 9.93
CA SER A 357 -3.90 -16.36 9.49
C SER A 357 -2.47 -16.02 9.86
N GLY A 358 -1.74 -17.02 10.35
CA GLY A 358 -0.35 -16.87 10.82
C GLY A 358 -0.30 -16.60 12.32
N ALA A 359 0.92 -16.65 12.87
CA ALA A 359 1.15 -16.44 14.29
C ALA A 359 1.54 -14.99 14.63
N LEU A 360 2.07 -14.25 13.65
CA LEU A 360 2.53 -12.87 13.84
C LEU A 360 1.49 -11.87 13.32
N HIS A 361 1.18 -10.89 14.16
CA HIS A 361 0.32 -9.75 13.85
C HIS A 361 1.12 -8.45 14.01
N PRO A 362 1.86 -8.03 12.98
CA PRO A 362 2.76 -6.90 13.07
C PRO A 362 2.02 -5.58 12.81
N VAL A 363 2.41 -4.56 13.57
CA VAL A 363 1.98 -3.17 13.41
C VAL A 363 3.15 -2.38 12.87
N THR A 364 3.10 -2.08 11.57
CA THR A 364 4.19 -1.42 10.85
C THR A 364 3.75 -0.03 10.35
N PRO A 365 4.69 0.87 10.02
CA PRO A 365 4.37 2.20 9.50
C PRO A 365 4.15 2.24 7.99
N VAL A 366 4.19 1.11 7.28
CA VAL A 366 4.01 1.08 5.82
C VAL A 366 2.54 1.19 5.41
N TYR A 367 2.33 1.55 4.15
CA TYR A 367 1.01 1.76 3.57
C TYR A 367 0.58 0.60 2.67
N THR A 368 0.78 -0.64 3.14
CA THR A 368 0.13 -1.84 2.58
C THR A 368 -1.36 -1.84 2.92
N TYR A 369 -2.15 -2.60 2.18
CA TYR A 369 -3.60 -2.72 2.40
C TYR A 369 -3.93 -3.16 3.83
N ARG A 370 -3.22 -4.17 4.35
CA ARG A 370 -3.39 -4.70 5.71
C ARG A 370 -3.15 -3.62 6.76
N GLN A 371 -2.06 -2.86 6.66
CA GLN A 371 -1.73 -1.84 7.65
C GLN A 371 -2.65 -0.62 7.59
N LYS A 372 -3.14 -0.26 6.39
CA LYS A 372 -4.19 0.76 6.23
C LYS A 372 -5.49 0.34 6.93
N ALA A 373 -5.93 -0.90 6.70
CA ALA A 373 -7.13 -1.44 7.33
C ALA A 373 -7.01 -1.46 8.86
N GLN A 374 -5.86 -1.90 9.39
CA GLN A 374 -5.57 -1.84 10.83
C GLN A 374 -5.65 -0.42 11.41
N ARG A 375 -5.03 0.57 10.74
CA ARG A 375 -5.05 1.98 11.18
C ARG A 375 -6.46 2.53 11.21
N SER A 376 -7.24 2.28 10.16
CA SER A 376 -8.62 2.74 10.08
C SER A 376 -9.50 2.05 11.11
N PHE A 377 -9.32 0.75 11.32
CA PHE A 377 -10.01 0.01 12.39
C PHE A 377 -9.71 0.62 13.77
N ALA A 378 -8.44 0.84 14.09
CA ALA A 378 -8.03 1.37 15.38
C ALA A 378 -8.57 2.78 15.62
N ALA A 379 -8.59 3.63 14.60
CA ALA A 379 -9.15 4.98 14.69
C ALA A 379 -10.66 4.94 15.02
N GLU A 380 -11.44 4.20 14.23
CA GLU A 380 -12.90 4.11 14.38
C GLU A 380 -13.34 3.32 15.62
N LEU A 381 -12.55 2.34 16.06
CA LEU A 381 -12.83 1.61 17.31
C LEU A 381 -12.67 2.53 18.53
N LEU A 382 -11.60 3.32 18.57
CA LEU A 382 -11.25 4.17 19.71
C LEU A 382 -12.02 5.49 19.74
N ALA A 383 -12.24 6.09 18.57
CA ALA A 383 -12.93 7.36 18.37
C ALA A 383 -13.87 7.24 17.15
N PRO A 384 -15.06 6.64 17.31
CA PRO A 384 -15.99 6.43 16.19
C PRO A 384 -16.39 7.77 15.58
N PHE A 385 -16.34 7.86 14.25
CA PHE A 385 -16.48 9.15 13.57
C PHE A 385 -17.77 9.90 13.90
N ASP A 386 -18.91 9.20 13.99
CA ASP A 386 -20.20 9.84 14.31
C ASP A 386 -20.16 10.54 15.68
N ALA A 387 -19.49 9.95 16.66
CA ALA A 387 -19.30 10.57 17.97
C ALA A 387 -18.31 11.74 17.94
N VAL A 388 -17.27 11.64 17.12
CA VAL A 388 -16.33 12.73 16.90
C VAL A 388 -17.05 13.91 16.25
N GLU A 389 -17.85 13.66 15.22
CA GLU A 389 -18.64 14.69 14.53
C GLU A 389 -19.65 15.37 15.46
N ASP A 390 -20.36 14.59 16.28
CA ASP A 390 -21.28 15.10 17.31
C ASP A 390 -20.54 15.93 18.38
N PHE A 391 -19.31 15.55 18.72
CA PHE A 391 -18.45 16.32 19.62
C PHE A 391 -17.99 17.63 18.98
N MET A 392 -17.62 17.60 17.70
CA MET A 392 -17.15 18.79 16.96
C MET A 392 -18.24 19.84 16.83
N ARG A 393 -19.50 19.43 16.62
CA ARG A 393 -20.64 20.36 16.40
C ARG A 393 -20.37 21.39 15.29
N GLY A 394 -19.65 20.97 14.25
CA GLY A 394 -19.24 21.81 13.12
C GLY A 394 -18.03 22.72 13.36
N ASP A 395 -17.41 22.67 14.55
CA ASP A 395 -16.12 23.34 14.81
C ASP A 395 -14.98 22.34 14.57
N TYR A 396 -14.20 22.58 13.51
CA TYR A 396 -13.07 21.75 13.12
C TYR A 396 -11.71 22.44 13.37
N SER A 397 -11.68 23.45 14.23
CA SER A 397 -10.44 24.14 14.64
C SER A 397 -9.43 23.19 15.29
N GLU A 398 -8.15 23.56 15.28
CA GLU A 398 -7.09 22.76 15.91
C GLU A 398 -7.32 22.59 17.42
N ASP A 399 -7.79 23.65 18.09
CA ASP A 399 -8.16 23.61 19.52
C ASP A 399 -9.28 22.59 19.77
N ARG A 400 -10.31 22.57 18.92
CA ARG A 400 -11.41 21.60 19.05
C ARG A 400 -10.97 20.17 18.75
N GLN A 401 -10.04 19.98 17.81
CA GLN A 401 -9.42 18.69 17.55
C GLN A 401 -8.62 18.18 18.75
N GLN A 402 -7.94 19.08 19.47
CA GLN A 402 -7.24 18.75 20.71
C GLN A 402 -8.21 18.31 21.81
N ASP A 403 -9.30 19.06 22.03
CA ASP A 403 -10.36 18.70 22.99
C ASP A 403 -10.94 17.30 22.70
N ALA A 404 -11.23 17.01 21.43
CA ALA A 404 -11.75 15.71 21.01
C ALA A 404 -10.73 14.59 21.25
N ALA A 405 -9.46 14.83 20.95
CA ALA A 405 -8.38 13.87 21.17
C ALA A 405 -8.25 13.50 22.66
N GLU A 406 -8.34 14.49 23.54
CA GLU A 406 -8.34 14.29 24.99
C GLU A 406 -9.57 13.51 25.47
N TYR A 407 -10.76 13.85 24.94
CA TYR A 407 -12.00 13.14 25.28
C TYR A 407 -11.97 11.66 24.91
N PHE A 408 -11.50 11.32 23.70
CA PHE A 408 -11.43 9.93 23.22
C PHE A 408 -10.14 9.19 23.63
N ASP A 409 -9.17 9.88 24.22
CA ASP A 409 -7.86 9.32 24.64
C ASP A 409 -7.09 8.73 23.46
N VAL A 410 -7.05 9.53 22.39
CA VAL A 410 -6.32 9.30 21.14
C VAL A 410 -5.39 10.49 20.88
N SER A 411 -4.50 10.40 19.89
CA SER A 411 -3.71 11.58 19.50
C SER A 411 -4.53 12.51 18.62
N THR A 412 -4.20 13.81 18.64
CA THR A 412 -4.79 14.83 17.77
C THR A 412 -4.68 14.45 16.29
N TRP A 413 -3.59 13.75 15.92
CA TRP A 413 -3.40 13.22 14.59
C TRP A 413 -4.46 12.19 14.17
N VAL A 414 -4.96 11.36 15.09
CA VAL A 414 -6.05 10.41 14.80
C VAL A 414 -7.34 11.17 14.48
N ILE A 415 -7.69 12.18 15.29
CA ILE A 415 -8.87 13.03 15.04
C ILE A 415 -8.73 13.76 13.71
N ASN A 416 -7.58 14.39 13.45
CA ASN A 416 -7.29 15.05 12.18
C ASN A 416 -7.46 14.11 10.98
N SER A 417 -6.94 12.88 11.10
CA SER A 417 -7.03 11.85 10.06
C SER A 417 -8.48 11.41 9.81
N LEU A 418 -9.29 11.25 10.86
CA LEU A 418 -10.73 10.94 10.74
C LEU A 418 -11.47 12.06 10.00
N LEU A 419 -11.26 13.33 10.38
CA LEU A 419 -11.87 14.47 9.70
C LEU A 419 -11.49 14.53 8.22
N LYS A 420 -10.22 14.29 7.88
CA LYS A 420 -9.74 14.23 6.49
C LYS A 420 -10.36 13.06 5.71
N ASN A 421 -10.49 11.90 6.34
CA ASN A 421 -11.04 10.70 5.71
C ASN A 421 -12.53 10.86 5.39
N HIS A 422 -13.27 11.53 6.26
CA HIS A 422 -14.70 11.82 6.11
C HIS A 422 -15.01 13.16 5.42
N GLY A 423 -13.98 13.85 4.91
CA GLY A 423 -14.13 15.05 4.07
C GLY A 423 -14.61 16.31 4.80
N LYS A 424 -14.36 16.40 6.12
CA LYS A 424 -14.72 17.56 6.93
C LYS A 424 -13.70 18.69 6.89
N ILE A 425 -12.44 18.34 6.65
CA ILE A 425 -11.35 19.30 6.43
C ILE A 425 -10.57 18.94 5.17
N GLU A 426 -9.98 19.96 4.54
CA GLU A 426 -9.15 19.78 3.36
C GLU A 426 -7.92 18.93 3.68
N ARG A 427 -7.45 18.22 2.66
CA ARG A 427 -6.21 17.45 2.72
C ARG A 427 -5.12 18.30 2.08
N ASP A 428 -4.03 18.52 2.80
CA ASP A 428 -2.86 19.21 2.24
C ASP A 428 -2.32 18.43 1.02
N GLU A 429 -1.66 19.10 0.07
CA GLU A 429 -1.06 18.43 -1.10
C GLU A 429 -0.07 17.32 -0.69
N SER A 430 0.65 17.52 0.42
CA SER A 430 1.53 16.50 1.04
C SER A 430 0.76 15.31 1.65
N ASP A 431 -0.54 15.46 1.89
CA ASP A 431 -1.44 14.45 2.41
C ASP A 431 -2.28 13.75 1.32
N ILE A 432 -2.33 14.29 0.10
CA ILE A 432 -2.84 13.55 -1.08
C ILE A 432 -1.94 12.32 -1.31
N ASP A 433 -0.61 12.49 -1.21
CA ASP A 433 0.37 11.41 -1.28
C ASP A 433 0.26 10.40 -0.11
N ARG A 434 -0.27 10.82 1.06
CA ARG A 434 -0.45 9.98 2.26
C ARG A 434 -1.85 9.38 2.44
N SER A 435 -2.88 9.96 1.83
CA SER A 435 -4.28 9.52 1.96
C SER A 435 -4.74 8.61 0.83
N ILE A 436 -4.06 8.65 -0.32
CA ILE A 436 -3.99 7.48 -1.20
C ILE A 436 -3.37 6.28 -0.45
N ALA A 437 -2.55 6.59 0.57
CA ALA A 437 -1.89 5.66 1.45
C ALA A 437 -2.66 5.37 2.79
N ALA A 438 -3.80 5.98 3.10
CA ALA A 438 -4.64 5.65 4.27
C ALA A 438 -5.90 4.89 3.82
#